data_AF-A0A4Z2E6R1-F1
#
_entry.id   AF-A0A4Z2E6R1-F1
#
_cell.length_a   1.000
_cell.length_b   1.000
_cell.length_c   1.000
_cell.angle_alpha   90.00
_cell.angle_beta   90.00
_cell.angle_gamma   90.00
#
_symmetry.space_group_name_H-M   'P 1'
#
loop_
_entity.id
_entity.type
_entity.pdbx_description
1 polymer ?
#
loop_
_entity_poly.entity_id
_entity_poly.type
_entity_poly.pdbx_seq_one_letter_code
_entity_poly.pdbx_strand_id
1 'polypeptide(L)'
;MNAALRIALLLLVALGSSQGLQRHYVDRVEDLDPGQDPGQDPGQDPGQDAQAQPLQAGPSPFGSLWPLPQKVQVSAVAFKLNGDSFQVSDGKGSSAGPGCSLLQDAYRRYYEYMFGGAKRQRTGPGGRTGPAVLTGLQVWITSPDSDCDGYPGVTSDESCESLPHSQGVAR
;
A
#
# COMPACT_ATOMS: atom_id res chain seq x y z
N MET A 1 27.42 31.54 28.46
CA MET A 1 26.64 30.28 28.64
C MET A 1 27.52 29.15 28.15
N ASN A 2 28.08 28.41 29.09
CA ASN A 2 29.41 27.81 28.96
C ASN A 2 29.34 26.37 28.43
N ALA A 3 30.30 25.99 27.59
CA ALA A 3 30.39 24.68 26.91
C ALA A 3 30.32 23.47 27.87
N ALA A 4 30.67 23.66 29.15
CA ALA A 4 30.55 22.66 30.20
C ALA A 4 29.11 22.15 30.41
N LEU A 5 28.08 22.98 30.18
CA LEU A 5 26.69 22.59 30.41
C LEU A 5 26.14 21.68 29.30
N ARG A 6 26.74 21.69 28.10
CA ARG A 6 26.31 20.83 26.98
C ARG A 6 26.85 19.40 27.08
N ILE A 7 28.01 19.21 27.72
CA ILE A 7 28.62 17.89 27.87
C ILE A 7 27.92 17.09 28.98
N ALA A 8 27.45 17.76 30.04
CA ALA A 8 26.72 17.11 31.13
C ALA A 8 25.36 16.51 30.67
N LEU A 9 24.70 17.12 29.68
CA LEU A 9 23.42 16.63 29.18
C LEU A 9 23.56 15.37 28.31
N LEU A 10 24.70 15.18 27.64
CA LEU A 10 24.95 14.04 26.75
C LEU A 10 25.30 12.75 27.52
N LEU A 11 25.80 12.85 28.76
CA LEU A 11 26.10 11.67 29.58
C LEU A 11 24.85 11.09 30.29
N LEU A 12 23.79 11.89 30.49
CA LEU A 12 22.58 11.45 31.20
C LEU A 12 21.61 10.63 30.33
N VAL A 13 21.72 10.66 29.00
CA VAL A 13 20.84 9.87 28.10
C VAL A 13 21.41 8.47 27.82
N ALA A 14 22.70 8.24 28.08
CA ALA A 14 23.40 7.00 27.71
C ALA A 14 23.35 5.87 28.76
N LEU A 15 22.74 6.08 29.93
CA LEU A 15 22.71 5.08 31.02
C LEU A 15 21.30 4.61 31.44
N GLY A 16 20.26 4.99 30.69
CA GLY A 16 18.88 4.60 31.01
C GLY A 16 18.41 3.38 30.23
N SER A 17 18.28 2.24 30.91
CA SER A 17 17.50 1.05 30.54
C SER A 17 18.26 -0.08 29.83
N SER A 18 19.15 -0.73 30.58
CA SER A 18 19.46 -2.14 30.42
C SER A 18 18.81 -2.92 31.56
N GLN A 19 18.35 -4.15 31.29
CA GLN A 19 17.64 -5.13 32.14
C GLN A 19 16.10 -5.01 32.07
N GLY A 20 15.32 -6.06 31.84
CA GLY A 20 15.62 -7.49 31.77
C GLY A 20 14.42 -8.31 31.32
N LEU A 21 14.78 -9.47 30.77
CA LEU A 21 14.01 -10.64 30.37
C LEU A 21 13.05 -11.14 31.48
N GLN A 22 11.81 -11.52 31.14
CA GLN A 22 11.18 -12.79 31.55
C GLN A 22 9.84 -13.01 30.82
N ARG A 23 9.68 -14.25 30.33
CA ARG A 23 8.54 -14.81 29.62
C ARG A 23 7.26 -14.77 30.46
N HIS A 24 6.13 -14.48 29.83
CA HIS A 24 4.85 -15.09 30.19
C HIS A 24 4.15 -15.60 28.93
N TYR A 25 4.49 -16.85 28.58
CA TYR A 25 3.66 -17.76 27.81
C TYR A 25 2.46 -18.09 28.72
N VAL A 26 1.27 -17.61 28.36
CA VAL A 26 0.04 -17.98 29.07
C VAL A 26 -0.48 -19.23 28.39
N ASP A 27 -0.12 -20.38 28.95
CA ASP A 27 -0.83 -21.62 28.73
C ASP A 27 -0.85 -22.35 30.06
N ARG A 28 -2.02 -22.30 30.71
CA ARG A 28 -2.45 -23.28 31.71
C ARG A 28 -3.93 -23.01 32.01
N VAL A 29 -4.81 -23.63 31.24
CA VAL A 29 -6.15 -23.93 31.76
C VAL A 29 -5.93 -25.07 32.75
N GLU A 30 -6.29 -24.82 34.01
CA GLU A 30 -6.13 -25.75 35.11
C GLU A 30 -7.12 -26.91 34.97
N ASP A 31 -6.58 -28.13 34.97
CA ASP A 31 -7.29 -29.38 35.21
C ASP A 31 -7.69 -29.51 36.69
N LEU A 32 -8.99 -29.59 36.98
CA LEU A 32 -9.64 -30.17 38.18
C LEU A 32 -11.10 -30.46 37.76
N ASP A 33 -11.78 -31.59 37.94
CA ASP A 33 -11.63 -32.82 38.73
C ASP A 33 -12.67 -33.86 38.16
N PRO A 34 -12.57 -35.19 38.41
CA PRO A 34 -13.23 -36.26 37.68
C PRO A 34 -14.55 -36.72 38.30
N GLY A 35 -15.47 -37.21 37.47
CA GLY A 35 -16.68 -37.90 37.90
C GLY A 35 -17.19 -38.82 36.81
N GLN A 36 -17.23 -40.11 37.11
CA GLN A 36 -17.52 -41.23 36.21
C GLN A 36 -18.96 -41.71 36.40
N ASP A 37 -19.72 -41.94 35.32
CA ASP A 37 -20.70 -43.03 35.21
C ASP A 37 -21.11 -43.29 33.72
N PRO A 38 -21.23 -44.56 33.26
CA PRO A 38 -21.48 -44.91 31.87
C PRO A 38 -22.98 -45.19 31.59
N GLY A 39 -23.49 -44.73 30.44
CA GLY A 39 -24.84 -45.04 29.98
C GLY A 39 -25.00 -44.87 28.46
N GLN A 40 -25.49 -45.92 27.81
CA GLN A 40 -25.65 -46.14 26.35
C GLN A 40 -26.63 -45.19 25.63
N ASP A 41 -26.39 -44.89 24.34
CA ASP A 41 -27.16 -45.36 23.14
C ASP A 41 -26.69 -44.63 21.84
N PRO A 42 -26.66 -45.27 20.64
CA PRO A 42 -26.01 -44.76 19.44
C PRO A 42 -26.98 -44.01 18.51
N GLY A 43 -26.67 -42.76 18.20
CA GLY A 43 -27.29 -42.01 17.10
C GLY A 43 -26.24 -41.67 16.04
N GLN A 44 -26.08 -42.53 15.04
CA GLN A 44 -25.33 -42.20 13.83
C GLN A 44 -26.15 -41.25 12.95
N ASP A 45 -25.74 -39.99 12.89
CA ASP A 45 -26.11 -39.07 11.82
C ASP A 45 -25.02 -39.12 10.72
N PRO A 46 -25.31 -39.54 9.48
CA PRO A 46 -24.35 -39.49 8.38
C PRO A 46 -24.34 -38.09 7.76
N GLY A 47 -23.97 -37.09 8.55
CA GLY A 47 -23.68 -35.74 8.08
C GLY A 47 -22.19 -35.61 7.81
N GLN A 48 -21.73 -36.20 6.70
CA GLN A 48 -20.33 -36.18 6.28
C GLN A 48 -19.72 -34.78 6.40
N ASP A 49 -18.66 -34.72 7.21
CA ASP A 49 -17.75 -33.60 7.34
C ASP A 49 -17.22 -33.21 5.95
N ALA A 50 -17.89 -32.26 5.31
CA ALA A 50 -17.25 -31.45 4.29
C ALA A 50 -16.16 -30.65 5.02
N GLN A 51 -14.98 -31.25 5.16
CA GLN A 51 -13.80 -30.59 5.68
C GLN A 51 -13.57 -29.35 4.80
N ALA A 52 -14.01 -28.20 5.31
CA ALA A 52 -13.74 -26.92 4.71
C ALA A 52 -12.22 -26.75 4.74
N GLN A 53 -11.59 -27.02 3.59
CA GLN A 53 -10.17 -26.79 3.40
C GLN A 53 -9.90 -25.32 3.79
N PRO A 54 -9.00 -25.05 4.75
CA PRO A 54 -8.71 -23.69 5.15
C PRO A 54 -8.21 -22.93 3.91
N LEU A 55 -8.90 -21.84 3.57
CA LEU A 55 -8.51 -20.97 2.47
C LEU A 55 -7.14 -20.36 2.81
N GLN A 56 -6.09 -20.85 2.15
CA GLN A 56 -4.75 -20.30 2.32
C GLN A 56 -4.61 -19.05 1.45
N ALA A 57 -4.40 -17.90 2.10
CA ALA A 57 -4.07 -16.67 1.40
C ALA A 57 -2.63 -16.74 0.88
N GLY A 58 -2.47 -16.92 -0.44
CA GLY A 58 -1.20 -16.81 -1.14
C GLY A 58 -0.99 -15.44 -1.79
N PRO A 59 0.24 -15.08 -2.19
CA PRO A 59 0.49 -13.88 -2.97
C PRO A 59 -0.28 -13.92 -4.30
N SER A 60 -0.98 -12.84 -4.63
CA SER A 60 -1.68 -12.71 -5.90
C SER A 60 -0.66 -12.57 -7.05
N PRO A 61 -0.86 -13.26 -8.18
CA PRO A 61 -0.02 -13.07 -9.38
C PRO A 61 -0.12 -11.65 -9.94
N PHE A 62 -1.13 -10.87 -9.52
CA PHE A 62 -1.35 -9.48 -9.91
C PHE A 62 -0.91 -8.47 -8.84
N GLY A 63 -0.14 -8.92 -7.85
CA GLY A 63 0.32 -8.09 -6.74
C GLY A 63 -0.83 -7.60 -5.85
N SER A 64 -0.72 -6.37 -5.35
CA SER A 64 -1.66 -5.79 -4.39
C SER A 64 -2.86 -5.05 -5.03
N LEU A 65 -3.18 -5.36 -6.29
CA LEU A 65 -4.30 -4.72 -6.97
C LEU A 65 -5.64 -5.11 -6.33
N TRP A 66 -6.40 -4.11 -5.88
CA TRP A 66 -7.72 -4.30 -5.29
C TRP A 66 -8.64 -3.08 -5.56
N PRO A 67 -9.86 -3.29 -6.10
CA PRO A 67 -10.35 -4.53 -6.70
C PRO A 67 -9.49 -4.94 -7.90
N LEU A 68 -9.52 -6.22 -8.28
CA LEU A 68 -8.77 -6.70 -9.44
C LEU A 68 -9.38 -6.09 -10.73
N PRO A 69 -8.60 -5.37 -11.56
CA PRO A 69 -9.12 -4.83 -12.81
C PRO A 69 -9.61 -5.93 -13.76
N GLN A 70 -10.57 -5.60 -14.64
CA GLN A 70 -11.14 -6.56 -15.60
C GLN A 70 -10.10 -7.12 -16.58
N LYS A 71 -9.07 -6.34 -16.90
CA LYS A 71 -7.96 -6.72 -17.77
C LYS A 71 -6.65 -6.26 -17.16
N VAL A 72 -5.70 -7.17 -16.96
CA VAL A 72 -4.40 -6.88 -16.34
C VAL A 72 -3.29 -7.52 -17.16
N GLN A 73 -2.31 -6.71 -17.55
CA GLN A 73 -1.05 -7.18 -18.11
C GLN A 73 0.08 -6.51 -17.33
N VAL A 74 0.90 -7.32 -16.65
CA VAL A 74 2.04 -6.83 -15.86
C VAL A 74 3.34 -7.25 -16.56
N SER A 75 4.28 -6.32 -16.64
CA SER A 75 5.64 -6.56 -17.14
C SER A 75 6.61 -6.79 -15.98
N ALA A 76 7.64 -7.59 -16.20
CA ALA A 76 8.75 -7.74 -15.25
C ALA A 76 9.67 -6.49 -15.18
N VAL A 77 9.49 -5.52 -16.09
CA VAL A 77 10.27 -4.28 -16.13
C VAL A 77 9.80 -3.34 -15.02
N ALA A 78 10.73 -2.97 -14.13
CA ALA A 78 10.49 -2.00 -13.06
C ALA A 78 11.01 -0.61 -13.44
N PHE A 79 10.24 0.42 -13.06
CA PHE A 79 10.62 1.83 -13.22
C PHE A 79 10.90 2.44 -11.85
N LYS A 80 11.89 3.35 -11.80
CA LYS A 80 12.14 4.12 -10.58
C LYS A 80 11.24 5.33 -10.54
N LEU A 81 10.55 5.54 -9.42
CA LEU A 81 9.85 6.79 -9.11
C LEU A 81 10.72 7.63 -8.18
N ASN A 82 10.72 8.95 -8.40
CA ASN A 82 11.38 9.91 -7.54
C ASN A 82 10.38 10.98 -7.12
N GLY A 83 9.99 11.02 -5.85
CA GLY A 83 9.04 12.01 -5.34
C GLY A 83 9.44 13.44 -5.69
N ASP A 84 10.73 13.79 -5.58
CA ASP A 84 11.19 15.16 -5.84
C ASP A 84 10.99 15.62 -7.30
N SER A 85 10.86 14.69 -8.27
CA SER A 85 10.71 15.01 -9.68
C SER A 85 9.44 14.45 -10.32
N PHE A 86 8.68 13.61 -9.61
CA PHE A 86 7.50 12.95 -10.13
C PHE A 86 6.31 13.91 -10.13
N GLN A 87 5.61 14.02 -11.25
CA GLN A 87 4.46 14.91 -11.40
C GLN A 87 3.23 14.15 -11.91
N VAL A 88 2.07 14.46 -11.36
CA VAL A 88 0.79 14.05 -11.93
C VAL A 88 0.17 15.29 -12.59
N SER A 89 -0.21 15.18 -13.86
CA SER A 89 -0.66 16.32 -14.66
C SER A 89 -1.67 15.91 -15.72
N ASP A 90 -2.45 16.87 -16.21
CA ASP A 90 -3.33 16.66 -17.35
C ASP A 90 -2.53 16.35 -18.64
N GLY A 91 -2.99 15.36 -19.40
CA GLY A 91 -2.43 14.98 -20.68
C GLY A 91 -2.74 16.02 -21.76
N LYS A 92 -1.82 16.20 -22.71
CA LYS A 92 -2.05 17.11 -23.84
C LYS A 92 -3.23 16.62 -24.69
N GLY A 93 -4.26 17.46 -24.83
CA GLY A 93 -5.48 17.12 -25.57
C GLY A 93 -6.57 16.45 -24.73
N SER A 94 -6.39 16.40 -23.41
CA SER A 94 -7.46 16.09 -22.48
C SER A 94 -8.54 17.18 -22.51
N SER A 95 -9.81 16.78 -22.38
CA SER A 95 -10.93 17.71 -22.21
C SER A 95 -10.91 18.38 -20.83
N ALA A 96 -10.35 17.71 -19.82
CA ALA A 96 -10.04 18.29 -18.53
C ALA A 96 -8.70 19.03 -18.56
N GLY A 97 -8.59 20.07 -17.74
CA GLY A 97 -7.35 20.82 -17.56
C GLY A 97 -7.24 21.45 -16.15
N PRO A 98 -6.37 22.47 -15.98
CA PRO A 98 -6.09 23.06 -14.68
C PRO A 98 -7.32 23.66 -13.95
N GLY A 99 -8.39 23.97 -14.69
CA GLY A 99 -9.65 24.44 -14.12
C GLY A 99 -10.48 23.35 -13.41
N CYS A 100 -10.19 22.07 -13.66
CA CYS A 100 -10.88 20.94 -13.05
C CYS A 100 -10.38 20.69 -11.62
N SER A 101 -10.93 21.41 -10.64
CA SER A 101 -10.47 21.32 -9.24
C SER A 101 -10.54 19.90 -8.68
N LEU A 102 -11.52 19.10 -9.09
CA LEU A 102 -11.66 17.69 -8.70
C LEU A 102 -10.40 16.88 -9.03
N LEU A 103 -9.89 17.02 -10.25
CA LEU A 103 -8.67 16.32 -10.69
C LEU A 103 -7.42 16.89 -10.02
N GLN A 104 -7.30 18.22 -9.92
CA GLN A 104 -6.13 18.84 -9.27
C GLN A 104 -6.01 18.43 -7.79
N ASP A 105 -7.15 18.29 -7.10
CA ASP A 105 -7.20 17.82 -5.72
C ASP A 105 -6.87 16.34 -5.61
N ALA A 106 -7.36 15.52 -6.55
CA ALA A 106 -6.99 14.11 -6.63
C ALA A 106 -5.49 13.94 -6.86
N TYR A 107 -4.88 14.68 -7.78
CA TYR A 107 -3.44 14.59 -8.07
C TYR A 107 -2.61 14.86 -6.82
N ARG A 108 -2.94 15.93 -6.09
CA ARG A 108 -2.28 16.26 -4.82
C ARG A 108 -2.45 15.15 -3.78
N ARG A 109 -3.67 14.65 -3.58
CA ARG A 109 -3.96 13.60 -2.59
C ARG A 109 -3.23 12.29 -2.91
N TYR A 110 -3.24 11.86 -4.18
CA TYR A 110 -2.57 10.62 -4.58
C TYR A 110 -1.05 10.74 -4.55
N TYR A 111 -0.50 11.91 -4.86
CA TYR A 111 0.92 12.18 -4.66
C TYR A 111 1.31 11.98 -3.18
N GLU A 112 0.52 12.52 -2.24
CA GLU A 112 0.75 12.33 -0.80
C GLU A 112 0.60 10.85 -0.36
N TYR A 113 -0.30 10.08 -0.96
CA TYR A 113 -0.38 8.63 -0.69
C TYR A 113 0.87 7.88 -1.17
N MET A 114 1.45 8.28 -2.29
CA MET A 114 2.66 7.65 -2.84
C MET A 114 3.93 8.06 -2.10
N PHE A 115 4.05 9.33 -1.67
CA PHE A 115 5.31 9.89 -1.19
C PHE A 115 5.25 10.57 0.19
N GLY A 116 4.08 10.89 0.72
CA GLY A 116 3.90 11.71 1.94
C GLY A 116 4.34 11.04 3.25
N GLY A 117 4.30 9.70 3.33
CA GLY A 117 4.75 8.94 4.51
C GLY A 117 6.24 8.59 4.53
N ALA A 118 6.93 8.73 3.40
CA ALA A 118 8.34 8.41 3.30
C ALA A 118 9.14 9.59 3.84
N LYS A 119 9.59 9.52 5.10
CA LYS A 119 10.74 10.31 5.59
C LYS A 119 11.79 10.25 4.50
N ARG A 120 11.98 11.36 3.76
CA ARG A 120 12.79 11.44 2.53
C ARG A 120 14.02 10.55 2.69
N GLN A 121 13.96 9.35 2.14
CA GLN A 121 15.02 8.38 2.34
C GLN A 121 16.16 8.89 1.47
N ARG A 122 17.03 9.69 2.10
CA ARG A 122 18.26 10.21 1.52
C ARG A 122 18.91 9.03 0.81
N THR A 123 18.90 9.11 -0.52
CA THR A 123 19.40 8.04 -1.37
C THR A 123 20.89 7.93 -1.06
N GLY A 124 21.31 6.79 -0.48
CA GLY A 124 22.73 6.50 -0.34
C GLY A 124 23.39 6.45 -1.73
N PRO A 125 24.68 6.84 -1.86
CA PRO A 125 25.39 6.84 -3.13
C PRO A 125 25.66 5.39 -3.55
N GLY A 126 24.73 4.80 -4.29
CA GLY A 126 24.81 3.47 -4.84
C GLY A 126 24.25 3.47 -6.25
N GLY A 127 25.02 4.04 -7.18
CA GLY A 127 24.73 4.05 -8.61
C GLY A 127 24.81 2.64 -9.19
N ARG A 128 23.76 1.83 -8.98
CA ARG A 128 23.40 0.83 -9.97
C ARG A 128 22.95 1.60 -11.21
N THR A 129 23.40 1.19 -12.40
CA THR A 129 22.81 1.62 -13.67
C THR A 129 21.30 1.42 -13.54
N GLY A 130 20.60 2.52 -13.30
CA GLY A 130 19.31 2.50 -12.64
C GLY A 130 18.19 2.08 -13.57
N PRO A 131 17.09 1.53 -13.05
CA PRO A 131 15.87 1.36 -13.84
C PRO A 131 15.47 2.70 -14.47
N ALA A 132 14.87 2.66 -15.66
CA ALA A 132 14.35 3.86 -16.31
C ALA A 132 13.50 4.66 -15.32
N VAL A 133 13.76 5.96 -15.22
CA VAL A 133 13.06 6.84 -14.28
C VAL A 133 11.78 7.30 -14.94
N LEU A 134 10.64 7.02 -14.31
CA LEU A 134 9.36 7.57 -14.72
C LEU A 134 9.20 8.95 -14.08
N THR A 135 9.05 9.97 -14.91
CA THR A 135 9.01 11.37 -14.48
C THR A 135 7.62 11.85 -14.11
N GLY A 136 6.57 11.11 -14.49
CA GLY A 136 5.21 11.51 -14.13
C GLY A 136 4.13 10.59 -14.68
N LEU A 137 2.90 10.94 -14.33
CA LEU A 137 1.65 10.36 -14.79
C LEU A 137 0.85 11.45 -15.50
N GLN A 138 0.51 11.21 -16.77
CA GLN A 138 -0.41 12.06 -17.51
C GLN A 138 -1.81 11.45 -17.47
N VAL A 139 -2.80 12.26 -17.10
CA VAL A 139 -4.20 11.86 -17.01
C VAL A 139 -4.95 12.44 -18.19
N TRP A 140 -5.60 11.59 -18.98
CA TRP A 140 -6.29 12.00 -20.20
C TRP A 140 -7.78 11.63 -20.11
N ILE A 141 -8.63 12.64 -20.00
CA ILE A 141 -10.08 12.49 -20.17
C ILE A 141 -10.40 12.53 -21.66
N THR A 142 -10.93 11.42 -22.17
CA THR A 142 -11.21 11.22 -23.60
C THR A 142 -12.61 11.66 -24.00
N SER A 143 -13.53 11.74 -23.04
CA SER A 143 -14.87 12.27 -23.26
C SER A 143 -14.81 13.76 -23.63
N PRO A 144 -15.71 14.24 -24.51
CA PRO A 144 -15.73 15.65 -24.91
C PRO A 144 -16.11 16.58 -23.74
N ASP A 145 -16.95 16.09 -22.83
CA ASP A 145 -17.21 16.74 -21.54
C ASP A 145 -16.43 16.03 -20.44
N SER A 146 -15.83 16.82 -19.55
CA SER A 146 -15.04 16.32 -18.43
C SER A 146 -15.85 16.12 -17.15
N ASP A 147 -17.08 16.67 -17.09
CA ASP A 147 -18.00 16.58 -15.95
C ASP A 147 -17.38 17.01 -14.60
N CYS A 148 -16.34 17.85 -14.64
CA CYS A 148 -15.56 18.23 -13.46
C CYS A 148 -16.35 18.97 -12.38
N ASP A 149 -17.37 19.73 -12.79
CA ASP A 149 -18.24 20.52 -11.89
C ASP A 149 -19.59 19.81 -11.60
N GLY A 150 -19.78 18.62 -12.17
CA GLY A 150 -21.00 17.83 -12.05
C GLY A 150 -20.98 16.88 -10.85
N TYR A 151 -22.16 16.38 -10.49
CA TYR A 151 -22.27 15.23 -9.60
C TYR A 151 -22.32 13.94 -10.44
N PRO A 152 -21.66 12.86 -10.00
CA PRO A 152 -21.77 11.58 -10.68
C PRO A 152 -23.19 11.02 -10.55
N GLY A 153 -23.58 10.21 -11.53
CA GLY A 153 -24.86 9.51 -11.57
C GLY A 153 -24.67 8.03 -11.88
N VAL A 154 -25.77 7.27 -11.88
CA VAL A 154 -25.74 5.81 -12.17
C VAL A 154 -25.30 5.48 -13.61
N THR A 155 -25.29 6.48 -14.49
CA THR A 155 -24.86 6.36 -15.89
C THR A 155 -23.48 6.97 -16.14
N SER A 156 -22.78 7.44 -15.09
CA SER A 156 -21.41 7.95 -15.24
C SER A 156 -20.47 6.85 -15.73
N ASP A 157 -19.61 7.20 -16.66
CA ASP A 157 -18.60 6.28 -17.19
C ASP A 157 -17.36 6.28 -16.28
N GLU A 158 -17.14 5.17 -15.57
CA GLU A 158 -15.98 4.97 -14.69
C GLU A 158 -14.89 4.09 -15.34
N SER A 159 -14.97 3.87 -16.66
CA SER A 159 -13.95 3.12 -17.38
C SER A 159 -12.63 3.88 -17.47
N CYS A 160 -11.51 3.18 -17.32
CA CYS A 160 -10.18 3.75 -17.36
C CYS A 160 -9.17 2.74 -17.89
N GLU A 161 -8.14 3.24 -18.58
CA GLU A 161 -7.01 2.48 -19.07
C GLU A 161 -5.70 3.11 -18.57
N SER A 162 -4.74 2.28 -18.16
CA SER A 162 -3.41 2.72 -17.75
C SER A 162 -2.36 2.10 -18.65
N LEU A 163 -1.54 2.96 -19.26
CA LEU A 163 -0.47 2.55 -20.17
C LEU A 163 0.88 3.03 -19.65
N PRO A 164 1.92 2.18 -19.67
CA PRO A 164 3.26 2.63 -19.36
C PRO A 164 3.77 3.52 -20.51
N HIS A 165 3.85 4.83 -20.27
CA HIS A 165 4.46 5.77 -21.21
C HIS A 165 5.90 6.05 -20.80
N SER A 166 6.87 5.43 -21.47
CA SER A 166 8.27 5.83 -21.35
C SER A 166 8.62 6.78 -22.48
N GLN A 167 8.83 8.06 -22.15
CA GLN A 167 9.48 8.96 -23.11
C GLN A 167 10.94 8.55 -23.20
N GLY A 168 11.32 7.98 -24.34
CA GLY A 168 12.72 7.70 -24.65
C GLY A 168 13.49 9.02 -24.67
N VAL A 169 14.42 9.17 -23.73
CA VAL A 169 15.49 10.16 -23.88
C VAL A 169 16.33 9.68 -25.07
N ALA A 170 16.13 10.32 -26.22
CA ALA A 170 17.05 10.22 -27.34
C ALA A 170 18.44 10.64 -26.83
N ARG A 171 19.40 9.71 -26.91
CA ARG A 171 20.81 10.00 -26.71
C ARG A 171 21.36 10.73 -27.93
#